data_AF-A0A522Q7Y4-F1
#
_entry.id   AF-A0A522Q7Y4-F1
#
_cell.length_a   1.000
_cell.length_b   1.000
_cell.length_c   1.000
_cell.angle_alpha   90.00
_cell.angle_beta   90.00
_cell.angle_gamma   90.00
#
_symmetry.space_group_name_H-M   'P 1'
#
loop_
_entity.id
_entity.type
_entity.pdbx_description
1 polymer ?
#
loop_
_entity_poly.entity_id
_entity_poly.type
_entity_poly.pdbx_seq_one_letter_code
_entity_poly.pdbx_strand_id
1 'polypeptide(L)'
;MRVAVCGGPYANPYALRAFVADARARGCERLFCLGDLGGFGAEMDALWPVIVEAGIECVAGNYDVALARGDPDCGCGYRDARDNAYAQLIYDHTRSHTGAAFTAWMRRLPTERRLTLGGARVHLVHGSPLAINDFWWESLPDAEHRARVRASGAEVICCTHSGLPWQRRVDGRLVVNVGVLGKPANDGCRNVWYAVLDLEHGQARADLVPLEYDWPAQAASMRAAGLPEAFTETIETGWWTTCLEVLPPRERARGRYHLYRSTLPTGFTPAAGGWGQAPAAGDESGLPVMPLFGSDYFPPRLWIYTNFHCNLACDYCAVASSPRADPRSLPLPRFRDLVDEAVGEGFTELYLTGGEPLLHPDLPAMLDHALARLPTVLLTNAMLLRGGRLDRLRHLAGHSNLVIQTSLDGAHPDTHDRHRGSGSWQRTIAGLRAAIALDLPVRVALTQTPQNTAEIPEVAALLADLGLPEQAFAVRPMLRRGFSGDGMSIGQDSTVPELTITADGLHWHPAGADRATSPDMHLAPSGTPLSAGKRMITERFFAARLADGTLPAPYRCAI
;
A
#
# COMPACT_ATOMS: atom_id res chain seq x y z
N MET A 1 -0.35 19.54 -34.43
CA MET A 1 -1.80 19.28 -34.35
C MET A 1 -2.07 18.72 -32.97
N ARG A 2 -3.04 19.29 -32.25
CA ARG A 2 -3.39 18.85 -30.91
C ARG A 2 -4.76 18.21 -30.86
N VAL A 3 -4.87 17.02 -30.29
CA VAL A 3 -6.14 16.29 -30.13
C VAL A 3 -6.32 15.80 -28.70
N ALA A 4 -7.56 15.74 -28.24
CA ALA A 4 -7.89 15.17 -26.94
C ALA A 4 -8.57 13.81 -27.12
N VAL A 5 -8.19 12.85 -26.28
CA VAL A 5 -8.69 11.49 -26.31
C VAL A 5 -9.12 11.11 -24.90
N CYS A 6 -10.40 10.79 -24.72
CA CYS A 6 -10.94 10.26 -23.48
C CYS A 6 -11.46 8.83 -23.69
N GLY A 7 -11.81 8.15 -22.61
CA GLY A 7 -12.47 6.84 -22.65
C GLY A 7 -13.38 6.69 -21.45
N GLY A 8 -14.23 5.66 -21.47
CA GLY A 8 -15.17 5.33 -20.39
C GLY A 8 -15.85 6.53 -19.75
N PRO A 9 -16.68 7.32 -20.46
CA PRO A 9 -17.57 8.28 -19.82
C PRO A 9 -18.46 7.62 -18.77
N TYR A 10 -18.79 6.34 -18.95
CA TYR A 10 -19.58 5.53 -18.02
C TYR A 10 -20.80 6.26 -17.45
N ALA A 11 -21.65 6.84 -18.30
CA ALA A 11 -22.86 7.56 -17.94
C ALA A 11 -22.60 8.75 -16.97
N ASN A 12 -21.44 9.39 -17.10
CA ASN A 12 -21.04 10.60 -16.36
C ASN A 12 -20.99 11.83 -17.29
N PRO A 13 -22.12 12.55 -17.48
CA PRO A 13 -22.15 13.74 -18.33
C PRO A 13 -21.46 14.95 -17.69
N TYR A 14 -21.25 14.95 -16.36
CA TYR A 14 -20.53 16.01 -15.65
C TYR A 14 -19.06 16.04 -16.04
N ALA A 15 -18.38 14.89 -15.97
CA ALA A 15 -17.00 14.78 -16.43
C ALA A 15 -16.88 14.95 -17.95
N LEU A 16 -17.84 14.45 -18.74
CA LEU A 16 -17.81 14.62 -20.19
C LEU A 16 -17.88 16.10 -20.60
N ARG A 17 -18.73 16.90 -19.96
CA ARG A 17 -18.80 18.36 -20.17
C ARG A 17 -17.52 19.06 -19.74
N ALA A 18 -16.97 18.70 -18.58
CA ALA A 18 -15.69 19.23 -18.11
C ALA A 18 -14.54 18.91 -19.10
N PHE A 19 -14.50 17.68 -19.63
CA PHE A 19 -13.53 17.25 -20.63
C PHE A 19 -13.60 18.10 -21.90
N VAL A 20 -14.80 18.33 -22.43
CA VAL A 20 -14.98 19.18 -23.63
C VAL A 20 -14.45 20.59 -23.36
N ALA A 21 -14.82 21.19 -22.22
CA ALA A 21 -14.39 22.54 -21.87
C ALA A 21 -12.85 22.64 -21.74
N ASP A 22 -12.24 21.74 -20.95
CA ASP A 22 -10.80 21.72 -20.71
C ASP A 22 -10.00 21.40 -21.99
N ALA A 23 -10.44 20.43 -22.80
CA ALA A 23 -9.79 20.10 -24.06
C ALA A 23 -9.81 21.27 -25.06
N ARG A 24 -10.94 21.98 -25.17
CA ARG A 24 -11.05 23.16 -26.03
C ARG A 24 -10.19 24.32 -25.52
N ALA A 25 -10.15 24.56 -24.20
CA ALA A 25 -9.28 25.55 -23.59
C ALA A 25 -7.78 25.28 -23.86
N ARG A 26 -7.40 24.01 -23.99
CA ARG A 26 -6.02 23.59 -24.36
C ARG A 26 -5.72 23.66 -25.86
N GLY A 27 -6.67 24.13 -26.67
CA GLY A 27 -6.52 24.26 -28.11
C GLY A 27 -6.63 22.94 -28.87
N CYS A 28 -7.31 21.93 -28.32
CA CYS A 28 -7.52 20.67 -29.03
C CYS A 28 -8.51 20.85 -30.18
N GLU A 29 -8.08 20.51 -31.39
CA GLU A 29 -8.86 20.68 -32.62
C GLU A 29 -9.93 19.60 -32.75
N ARG A 30 -9.59 18.36 -32.39
CA ARG A 30 -10.46 17.18 -32.44
C ARG A 30 -10.53 16.48 -31.09
N LEU A 31 -11.70 15.91 -30.83
CA LEU A 31 -12.02 15.18 -29.59
C LEU A 31 -12.41 13.75 -29.95
N PHE A 32 -11.83 12.78 -29.27
CA PHE A 32 -12.13 11.36 -29.44
C PHE A 32 -12.59 10.72 -28.14
N CYS A 33 -13.49 9.76 -28.22
CA CYS A 33 -13.92 8.93 -27.10
C CYS A 33 -13.72 7.45 -27.42
N LEU A 34 -13.00 6.74 -26.55
CA LEU A 34 -12.60 5.35 -26.74
C LEU A 34 -13.63 4.32 -26.26
N GLY A 35 -14.91 4.70 -26.21
CA GLY A 35 -16.00 3.79 -25.88
C GLY A 35 -16.27 3.60 -24.39
N ASP A 36 -17.18 2.66 -24.11
CA ASP A 36 -17.86 2.46 -22.84
C ASP A 36 -18.59 3.72 -22.36
N LEU A 37 -19.59 4.11 -23.16
CA LEU A 37 -20.42 5.26 -22.85
C LEU A 37 -21.23 5.01 -21.58
N GLY A 38 -21.63 3.77 -21.28
CA GLY A 38 -22.30 3.38 -20.03
C GLY A 38 -21.43 2.50 -19.13
N GLY A 39 -21.98 1.99 -18.01
CA GLY A 39 -21.31 0.95 -17.22
C GLY A 39 -20.75 1.34 -15.84
N PHE A 40 -20.98 2.56 -15.34
CA PHE A 40 -20.62 2.93 -13.96
C PHE A 40 -21.58 3.95 -13.32
N GLY A 41 -21.82 5.07 -13.99
CA GLY A 41 -22.72 6.14 -13.58
C GLY A 41 -24.16 5.92 -14.00
N ALA A 42 -25.00 6.93 -13.76
CA ALA A 42 -26.46 6.81 -13.90
C ALA A 42 -27.05 7.53 -15.13
N GLU A 43 -26.41 8.57 -15.67
CA GLU A 43 -27.03 9.49 -16.63
C GLU A 43 -26.65 9.19 -18.09
N MET A 44 -27.03 8.00 -18.58
CA MET A 44 -26.61 7.50 -19.89
C MET A 44 -27.07 8.40 -21.05
N ASP A 45 -28.37 8.66 -21.17
CA ASP A 45 -28.92 9.46 -22.28
C ASP A 45 -28.42 10.91 -22.28
N ALA A 46 -28.00 11.43 -21.12
CA ALA A 46 -27.48 12.79 -20.99
C ALA A 46 -26.09 12.97 -21.62
N LEU A 47 -25.38 11.86 -21.94
CA LEU A 47 -24.14 11.91 -22.71
C LEU A 47 -24.38 12.28 -24.17
N TRP A 48 -25.49 11.81 -24.75
CA TRP A 48 -25.66 11.83 -26.21
C TRP A 48 -25.68 13.25 -26.80
N PRO A 49 -26.41 14.24 -26.23
CA PRO A 49 -26.34 15.62 -26.69
C PRO A 49 -24.92 16.19 -26.60
N VAL A 50 -24.21 15.95 -25.49
CA VAL A 50 -22.84 16.44 -25.29
C VAL A 50 -21.89 15.89 -26.36
N ILE A 51 -21.99 14.59 -26.68
CA ILE A 51 -21.19 13.95 -27.73
C ILE A 51 -21.44 14.60 -29.09
N VAL A 52 -22.71 14.75 -29.47
CA VAL A 52 -23.10 15.27 -30.79
C VAL A 52 -22.74 16.75 -30.94
N GLU A 53 -23.10 17.58 -29.95
CA GLU A 53 -22.87 19.02 -29.98
C GLU A 53 -21.38 19.39 -29.97
N ALA A 54 -20.57 18.66 -29.17
CA ALA A 54 -19.13 18.90 -29.10
C ALA A 54 -18.35 18.32 -30.29
N GLY A 55 -19.00 17.50 -31.13
CA GLY A 55 -18.37 16.80 -32.26
C GLY A 55 -17.37 15.74 -31.82
N ILE A 56 -17.67 14.99 -30.75
CA ILE A 56 -16.78 13.93 -30.25
C ILE A 56 -16.87 12.71 -31.16
N GLU A 57 -15.72 12.26 -31.66
CA GLU A 57 -15.64 11.08 -32.50
C GLU A 57 -15.42 9.81 -31.67
N CYS A 58 -16.43 8.95 -31.61
CA CYS A 58 -16.38 7.75 -30.77
C CYS A 58 -15.91 6.50 -31.54
N VAL A 59 -15.21 5.62 -30.82
CA VAL A 59 -15.19 4.17 -31.10
C VAL A 59 -16.03 3.45 -30.05
N ALA A 60 -16.56 2.27 -30.39
CA ALA A 60 -17.36 1.46 -29.47
C ALA A 60 -16.47 0.72 -28.46
N GLY A 61 -16.87 0.74 -27.19
CA GLY A 61 -16.40 -0.17 -26.15
C GLY A 61 -17.29 -1.41 -26.05
N ASN A 62 -16.98 -2.30 -25.10
CA ASN A 62 -17.73 -3.55 -24.96
C ASN A 62 -19.18 -3.29 -24.49
N TYR A 63 -19.41 -2.30 -23.63
CA TYR A 63 -20.77 -1.91 -23.25
C TYR A 63 -21.58 -1.42 -24.45
N ASP A 64 -20.98 -0.60 -25.30
CA ASP A 64 -21.67 0.00 -26.44
C ASP A 64 -22.08 -1.07 -27.48
N VAL A 65 -21.20 -2.05 -27.71
CA VAL A 65 -21.46 -3.21 -28.58
C VAL A 65 -22.57 -4.08 -28.00
N ALA A 66 -22.50 -4.40 -26.71
CA ALA A 66 -23.48 -5.25 -26.03
C ALA A 66 -24.88 -4.61 -26.04
N LEU A 67 -24.99 -3.32 -25.69
CA LEU A 67 -26.24 -2.57 -25.74
C LEU A 67 -26.80 -2.50 -27.16
N ALA A 68 -25.95 -2.24 -28.17
CA ALA A 68 -26.38 -2.16 -29.57
C ALA A 68 -26.92 -3.48 -30.13
N ARG A 69 -26.43 -4.62 -29.63
CA ARG A 69 -26.87 -5.97 -30.01
C ARG A 69 -28.02 -6.50 -29.17
N GLY A 70 -28.22 -5.94 -27.97
CA GLY A 70 -29.19 -6.44 -27.00
C GLY A 70 -28.69 -7.65 -26.22
N ASP A 71 -27.37 -7.73 -26.01
CA ASP A 71 -26.72 -8.82 -25.30
C ASP A 71 -27.14 -8.83 -23.80
N PRO A 72 -27.11 -9.99 -23.12
CA PRO A 72 -27.55 -10.08 -21.72
C PRO A 72 -26.53 -9.52 -20.72
N ASP A 73 -25.26 -9.36 -21.11
CA ASP A 73 -24.19 -8.83 -20.27
C ASP A 73 -23.25 -7.89 -21.07
N CYS A 74 -22.32 -7.24 -20.37
CA CYS A 74 -21.35 -6.32 -20.99
C CYS A 74 -20.20 -7.02 -21.73
N GLY A 75 -20.01 -8.33 -21.58
CA GLY A 75 -18.84 -9.03 -22.11
C GLY A 75 -17.49 -8.58 -21.53
N CYS A 76 -17.47 -7.99 -20.33
CA CYS A 76 -16.29 -7.35 -19.74
C CYS A 76 -15.12 -8.31 -19.49
N GLY A 77 -15.35 -9.62 -19.43
CA GLY A 77 -14.28 -10.62 -19.29
C GLY A 77 -13.69 -10.76 -17.88
N TYR A 78 -14.42 -10.33 -16.84
CA TYR A 78 -14.02 -10.55 -15.45
C TYR A 78 -13.95 -12.04 -15.12
N ARG A 79 -12.89 -12.46 -14.41
CA ARG A 79 -12.72 -13.85 -13.97
C ARG A 79 -13.36 -14.13 -12.62
N ASP A 80 -13.49 -13.13 -11.77
CA ASP A 80 -14.06 -13.26 -10.43
C ASP A 80 -15.58 -13.10 -10.46
N ALA A 81 -16.30 -13.96 -9.75
CA ALA A 81 -17.75 -13.94 -9.69
C ALA A 81 -18.31 -12.63 -9.08
N ARG A 82 -17.57 -11.98 -8.17
CA ARG A 82 -17.99 -10.72 -7.52
C ARG A 82 -17.90 -9.54 -8.47
N ASP A 83 -16.80 -9.45 -9.21
CA ASP A 83 -16.64 -8.45 -10.26
C ASP A 83 -17.73 -8.61 -11.33
N ASN A 84 -18.03 -9.86 -11.72
CA ASN A 84 -19.15 -10.15 -12.61
C ASN A 84 -20.51 -9.73 -12.03
N ALA A 85 -20.75 -9.90 -10.73
CA ALA A 85 -21.98 -9.47 -10.08
C ALA A 85 -22.15 -7.94 -10.13
N TYR A 86 -21.10 -7.17 -9.82
CA TYR A 86 -21.13 -5.71 -9.94
C TYR A 86 -21.29 -5.27 -11.41
N ALA A 87 -20.60 -5.93 -12.33
CA ALA A 87 -20.72 -5.67 -13.76
C ALA A 87 -22.15 -5.90 -14.28
N GLN A 88 -22.80 -6.98 -13.82
CA GLN A 88 -24.18 -7.27 -14.19
C GLN A 88 -25.14 -6.23 -13.64
N LEU A 89 -25.03 -5.87 -12.35
CA LEU A 89 -25.88 -4.85 -11.72
C LEU A 89 -25.87 -3.54 -12.50
N ILE A 90 -24.67 -3.06 -12.86
CA ILE A 90 -24.55 -1.79 -13.57
C ILE A 90 -24.90 -1.91 -15.05
N TYR A 91 -24.70 -3.07 -15.67
CA TYR A 91 -25.14 -3.32 -17.04
C TYR A 91 -26.67 -3.32 -17.14
N ASP A 92 -27.37 -3.98 -16.23
CA ASP A 92 -28.83 -4.01 -16.18
C ASP A 92 -29.39 -2.60 -15.98
N HIS A 93 -28.79 -1.82 -15.08
CA HIS A 93 -29.12 -0.41 -14.89
C HIS A 93 -28.91 0.40 -16.17
N THR A 94 -27.71 0.30 -16.78
CA THR A 94 -27.39 1.03 -18.02
C THR A 94 -28.37 0.68 -19.13
N ARG A 95 -28.65 -0.61 -19.35
CA ARG A 95 -29.54 -1.09 -20.40
C ARG A 95 -30.98 -0.60 -20.22
N SER A 96 -31.48 -0.59 -18.99
CA SER A 96 -32.83 -0.12 -18.68
C SER A 96 -32.99 1.40 -18.79
N HIS A 97 -31.89 2.16 -18.72
CA HIS A 97 -31.87 3.62 -18.76
C HIS A 97 -31.23 4.19 -20.05
N THR A 98 -31.09 3.37 -21.10
CA THR A 98 -30.63 3.84 -22.42
C THR A 98 -31.78 3.90 -23.41
N GLY A 99 -32.03 5.07 -23.98
CA GLY A 99 -33.06 5.29 -25.00
C GLY A 99 -32.76 4.57 -26.32
N ALA A 100 -33.81 4.07 -26.98
CA ALA A 100 -33.69 3.30 -28.23
C ALA A 100 -32.96 4.06 -29.35
N ALA A 101 -33.12 5.40 -29.41
CA ALA A 101 -32.45 6.24 -30.40
C ALA A 101 -30.93 6.30 -30.15
N PHE A 102 -30.51 6.39 -28.89
CA PHE A 102 -29.10 6.38 -28.54
C PHE A 102 -28.47 5.01 -28.77
N THR A 103 -29.18 3.92 -28.45
CA THR A 103 -28.77 2.55 -28.79
C THR A 103 -28.62 2.35 -30.31
N ALA A 104 -29.56 2.86 -31.11
CA ALA A 104 -29.47 2.81 -32.57
C ALA A 104 -28.29 3.64 -33.10
N TRP A 105 -27.97 4.76 -32.44
CA TRP A 105 -26.77 5.54 -32.76
C TRP A 105 -25.48 4.75 -32.45
N MET A 106 -25.39 4.09 -31.28
CA MET A 106 -24.23 3.28 -30.87
C MET A 106 -23.95 2.12 -31.84
N ARG A 107 -24.98 1.52 -32.43
CA ARG A 107 -24.84 0.44 -33.43
C ARG A 107 -24.00 0.81 -34.66
N ARG A 108 -23.84 2.12 -34.94
CA ARG A 108 -23.06 2.63 -36.08
C ARG A 108 -21.60 2.93 -35.72
N LEU A 109 -21.22 2.82 -34.46
CA LEU A 109 -19.86 3.12 -34.02
C LEU A 109 -18.89 2.03 -34.51
N PRO A 110 -17.71 2.42 -35.02
CA PRO A 110 -16.66 1.45 -35.31
C PRO A 110 -16.01 0.97 -34.01
N THR A 111 -15.56 -0.28 -33.96
CA THR A 111 -14.87 -0.86 -32.79
C THR A 111 -13.39 -0.44 -32.68
N GLU A 112 -12.81 0.03 -33.78
CA GLU A 112 -11.47 0.63 -33.82
C GLU A 112 -11.43 1.76 -34.85
N ARG A 113 -10.45 2.65 -34.73
CA ARG A 113 -10.24 3.72 -35.71
C ARG A 113 -8.75 3.93 -35.99
N ARG A 114 -8.39 3.92 -37.28
CA ARG A 114 -7.01 4.13 -37.76
C ARG A 114 -6.97 5.41 -38.59
N LEU A 115 -6.15 6.36 -38.18
CA LEU A 115 -6.07 7.70 -38.78
C LEU A 115 -4.61 8.10 -39.00
N THR A 116 -4.42 9.11 -39.85
CA THR A 116 -3.18 9.89 -39.88
C THR A 116 -3.46 11.27 -39.32
N LEU A 117 -2.83 11.63 -38.20
CA LEU A 117 -3.01 12.90 -37.50
C LEU A 117 -1.65 13.57 -37.34
N GLY A 118 -1.50 14.83 -37.77
CA GLY A 118 -0.21 15.53 -37.72
C GLY A 118 0.95 14.80 -38.43
N GLY A 119 0.64 13.94 -39.41
CA GLY A 119 1.60 13.09 -40.12
C GLY A 119 1.91 11.74 -39.45
N ALA A 120 1.43 11.48 -38.23
CA ALA A 120 1.64 10.21 -37.51
C ALA A 120 0.46 9.26 -37.70
N ARG A 121 0.72 7.95 -37.83
CA ARG A 121 -0.32 6.91 -37.85
C ARG A 121 -0.79 6.62 -36.43
N VAL A 122 -2.06 6.90 -36.17
CA VAL A 122 -2.72 6.75 -34.86
C VAL A 122 -3.75 5.62 -34.91
N HIS A 123 -3.73 4.75 -33.89
CA HIS A 123 -4.71 3.69 -33.69
C HIS A 123 -5.47 3.90 -32.39
N LEU A 124 -6.78 4.09 -32.48
CA LEU A 124 -7.70 4.29 -31.36
C LEU A 124 -8.51 3.02 -31.16
N VAL A 125 -8.40 2.41 -29.97
CA VAL A 125 -9.09 1.17 -29.58
C VAL A 125 -9.66 1.30 -28.18
N HIS A 126 -10.65 0.49 -27.82
CA HIS A 126 -11.19 0.47 -26.46
C HIS A 126 -10.26 -0.27 -25.47
N GLY A 127 -10.14 -1.59 -25.60
CA GLY A 127 -9.25 -2.44 -24.78
C GLY A 127 -7.83 -2.49 -25.31
N SER A 128 -7.59 -3.33 -26.32
CA SER A 128 -6.30 -3.37 -27.00
C SER A 128 -6.44 -3.74 -28.49
N PRO A 129 -5.36 -3.67 -29.27
CA PRO A 129 -5.34 -4.15 -30.65
C PRO A 129 -5.60 -5.67 -30.81
N LEU A 130 -5.63 -6.43 -29.71
CA LEU A 130 -5.89 -7.88 -29.74
C LEU A 130 -7.37 -8.21 -29.49
N ALA A 131 -8.04 -7.48 -28.58
CA ALA A 131 -9.46 -7.63 -28.31
C ALA A 131 -10.07 -6.38 -27.66
N ILE A 132 -11.37 -6.19 -27.88
CA ILE A 132 -12.11 -5.02 -27.37
C ILE A 132 -12.17 -4.99 -25.84
N ASN A 133 -12.29 -6.15 -25.19
CA ASN A 133 -12.37 -6.33 -23.73
C ASN A 133 -11.03 -6.79 -23.11
N ASP A 134 -9.91 -6.54 -23.79
CA ASP A 134 -8.59 -6.85 -23.25
C ASP A 134 -8.16 -5.78 -22.25
N PHE A 135 -7.83 -6.20 -21.04
CA PHE A 135 -7.28 -5.32 -20.01
C PHE A 135 -5.78 -5.11 -20.22
N TRP A 136 -5.42 -4.05 -20.93
CA TRP A 136 -4.02 -3.68 -21.16
C TRP A 136 -3.41 -2.92 -19.97
N TRP A 137 -2.97 -3.67 -18.97
CA TRP A 137 -2.32 -3.12 -17.77
C TRP A 137 -0.89 -2.62 -18.01
N GLU A 138 -0.47 -1.61 -17.25
CA GLU A 138 0.92 -1.12 -17.24
C GLU A 138 1.88 -2.22 -16.80
N SER A 139 1.47 -3.02 -15.81
CA SER A 139 2.25 -4.09 -15.19
C SER A 139 2.48 -5.32 -16.06
N LEU A 140 1.84 -5.42 -17.23
CA LEU A 140 2.05 -6.56 -18.12
C LEU A 140 3.54 -6.71 -18.48
N PRO A 141 4.05 -7.95 -18.66
CA PRO A 141 5.40 -8.18 -19.13
C PRO A 141 5.69 -7.49 -20.48
N ASP A 142 6.94 -7.09 -20.72
CA ASP A 142 7.33 -6.40 -21.96
C ASP A 142 6.97 -7.16 -23.24
N ALA A 143 6.95 -8.49 -23.19
CA ALA A 143 6.53 -9.32 -24.32
C ALA A 143 5.05 -9.11 -24.70
N GLU A 144 4.18 -8.95 -23.70
CA GLU A 144 2.74 -8.69 -23.86
C GLU A 144 2.47 -7.31 -24.46
N HIS A 145 3.25 -6.31 -24.05
CA HIS A 145 3.23 -4.98 -24.65
C HIS A 145 3.64 -5.02 -26.12
N ARG A 146 4.75 -5.70 -26.44
CA ARG A 146 5.23 -5.83 -27.83
C ARG A 146 4.24 -6.56 -28.74
N ALA A 147 3.53 -7.57 -28.24
CA ALA A 147 2.51 -8.28 -29.02
C ALA A 147 1.39 -7.34 -29.50
N ARG A 148 0.85 -6.52 -28.59
CA ARG A 148 -0.21 -5.54 -28.89
C ARG A 148 0.27 -4.43 -29.83
N VAL A 149 1.49 -3.92 -29.61
CA VAL A 149 2.11 -2.92 -30.50
C VAL A 149 2.31 -3.45 -31.92
N ARG A 150 2.79 -4.69 -32.06
CA ARG A 150 2.94 -5.34 -33.38
C ARG A 150 1.60 -5.55 -34.07
N ALA A 151 0.56 -5.98 -33.34
CA ALA A 151 -0.78 -6.15 -33.89
C ALA A 151 -1.38 -4.84 -34.39
N SER A 152 -1.10 -3.71 -33.71
CA SER A 152 -1.51 -2.40 -34.21
C SER A 152 -0.70 -1.96 -35.43
N GLY A 153 0.63 -2.00 -35.37
CA GLY A 153 1.51 -1.46 -36.41
C GLY A 153 1.52 0.07 -36.52
N ALA A 154 0.79 0.80 -35.67
CA ALA A 154 0.70 2.26 -35.64
C ALA A 154 1.84 2.92 -34.84
N GLU A 155 2.06 4.21 -35.07
CA GLU A 155 3.08 5.01 -34.37
C GLU A 155 2.64 5.45 -32.99
N VAL A 156 1.34 5.72 -32.87
CA VAL A 156 0.66 6.05 -31.61
C VAL A 156 -0.54 5.13 -31.45
N ILE A 157 -0.68 4.55 -30.27
CA ILE A 157 -1.80 3.66 -29.92
C ILE A 157 -2.45 4.24 -28.67
N CYS A 158 -3.76 4.47 -28.72
CA CYS A 158 -4.53 4.91 -27.57
C CYS A 158 -5.57 3.85 -27.18
N CYS A 159 -5.64 3.55 -25.89
CA CYS A 159 -6.60 2.64 -25.27
C CYS A 159 -7.20 3.23 -23.97
N THR A 160 -8.19 2.55 -23.39
CA THR A 160 -8.84 2.96 -22.13
C THR A 160 -9.15 1.77 -21.21
N HIS A 161 -10.11 0.91 -21.57
CA HIS A 161 -10.77 -0.20 -20.85
C HIS A 161 -10.34 -0.54 -19.41
N SER A 162 -9.05 -0.77 -19.15
CA SER A 162 -8.52 -0.98 -17.81
C SER A 162 -8.69 0.22 -16.86
N GLY A 163 -9.04 1.39 -17.37
CA GLY A 163 -9.45 2.56 -16.57
C GLY A 163 -8.31 3.35 -15.92
N LEU A 164 -7.11 2.77 -15.81
CA LEU A 164 -5.95 3.42 -15.20
C LEU A 164 -5.08 4.10 -16.26
N PRO A 165 -4.79 5.41 -16.11
CA PRO A 165 -3.98 6.15 -17.07
C PRO A 165 -2.51 5.75 -16.99
N TRP A 166 -1.88 5.48 -18.13
CA TRP A 166 -0.44 5.25 -18.23
C TRP A 166 0.05 5.48 -19.65
N GLN A 167 1.35 5.76 -19.82
CA GLN A 167 1.95 5.82 -21.14
C GLN A 167 3.35 5.23 -21.17
N ARG A 168 3.74 4.66 -22.31
CA ARG A 168 5.05 4.03 -22.49
C ARG A 168 5.47 4.07 -23.95
N ARG A 169 6.79 4.14 -24.18
CA ARG A 169 7.37 3.80 -25.48
C ARG A 169 7.76 2.32 -25.53
N VAL A 170 7.25 1.61 -26.52
CA VAL A 170 7.50 0.18 -26.74
C VAL A 170 7.91 0.01 -28.20
N ASP A 171 9.13 -0.49 -28.43
CA ASP A 171 9.75 -0.61 -29.76
C ASP A 171 9.67 0.72 -30.57
N GLY A 172 9.90 1.84 -29.87
CA GLY A 172 9.84 3.20 -30.44
C GLY A 172 8.43 3.78 -30.64
N ARG A 173 7.38 2.98 -30.50
CA ARG A 173 5.97 3.39 -30.64
C ARG A 173 5.41 3.93 -29.34
N LEU A 174 4.58 4.96 -29.40
CA LEU A 174 3.93 5.55 -28.22
C LEU A 174 2.62 4.80 -27.94
N VAL A 175 2.49 4.25 -26.73
CA VAL A 175 1.25 3.66 -26.23
C VAL A 175 0.73 4.51 -25.09
N VAL A 176 -0.56 4.84 -25.13
CA VAL A 176 -1.23 5.70 -24.15
C VAL A 176 -2.53 5.02 -23.73
N ASN A 177 -2.60 4.56 -22.48
CA ASN A 177 -3.88 4.36 -21.85
C ASN A 177 -4.37 5.70 -21.30
N VAL A 178 -5.48 6.20 -21.83
CA VAL A 178 -5.96 7.55 -21.54
C VAL A 178 -6.68 7.65 -20.20
N GLY A 179 -6.85 6.53 -19.48
CA GLY A 179 -7.73 6.46 -18.30
C GLY A 179 -9.19 6.52 -18.71
N VAL A 180 -10.07 6.85 -17.76
CA VAL A 180 -11.51 7.00 -17.99
C VAL A 180 -12.06 8.28 -17.35
N LEU A 181 -13.17 8.79 -17.88
CA LEU A 181 -13.87 9.98 -17.36
C LEU A 181 -14.92 9.66 -16.30
N GLY A 182 -15.46 8.44 -16.30
CA GLY A 182 -16.60 8.08 -15.45
C GLY A 182 -16.22 7.57 -14.07
N LYS A 183 -14.95 7.27 -13.83
CA LYS A 183 -14.45 6.65 -12.60
C LYS A 183 -13.03 7.14 -12.26
N PRO A 184 -12.73 7.52 -10.99
CA PRO A 184 -11.38 7.90 -10.57
C PRO A 184 -10.33 6.81 -10.76
N ALA A 185 -9.04 7.13 -10.64
CA ALA A 185 -7.93 6.22 -10.97
C ALA A 185 -7.45 5.32 -9.82
N ASN A 186 -8.28 5.10 -8.79
CA ASN A 186 -7.94 4.26 -7.63
C ASN A 186 -6.68 4.73 -6.88
N ASP A 187 -6.51 6.04 -6.74
CA ASP A 187 -5.37 6.71 -6.10
C ASP A 187 -5.80 7.64 -4.94
N GLY A 188 -7.09 7.65 -4.60
CA GLY A 188 -7.66 8.50 -3.56
C GLY A 188 -7.90 9.94 -3.99
N CYS A 189 -7.56 10.28 -5.24
CA CYS A 189 -7.94 11.54 -5.85
C CYS A 189 -9.30 11.39 -6.54
N ARG A 190 -10.09 12.48 -6.53
CA ARG A 190 -11.45 12.50 -7.10
C ARG A 190 -11.47 12.94 -8.56
N ASN A 191 -10.35 13.42 -9.09
CA ASN A 191 -10.25 13.73 -10.50
C ASN A 191 -10.30 12.46 -11.36
N VAL A 192 -10.69 12.64 -12.61
CA VAL A 192 -10.68 11.59 -13.64
C VAL A 192 -9.61 11.92 -14.68
N TRP A 193 -9.46 11.11 -15.72
CA TRP A 193 -8.31 11.22 -16.62
C TRP A 193 -8.69 11.16 -18.09
N TYR A 194 -7.93 11.90 -18.90
CA TYR A 194 -7.91 11.79 -20.36
C TYR A 194 -6.49 12.09 -20.87
N ALA A 195 -6.26 11.99 -22.18
CA ALA A 195 -4.97 12.33 -22.79
C ALA A 195 -5.09 13.48 -23.79
N VAL A 196 -4.10 14.36 -23.82
CA VAL A 196 -3.85 15.29 -24.92
C VAL A 196 -2.67 14.75 -25.72
N LEU A 197 -2.88 14.54 -27.02
CA LEU A 197 -1.82 14.18 -27.94
C LEU A 197 -1.34 15.43 -28.67
N ASP A 198 -0.03 15.65 -28.63
CA ASP A 198 0.64 16.64 -29.47
C ASP A 198 1.42 15.93 -30.58
N LEU A 199 1.04 16.24 -31.82
CA LEU A 199 1.50 15.60 -33.04
C LEU A 199 2.11 16.67 -33.94
N GLU A 200 3.42 16.88 -33.82
CA GLU A 200 4.20 17.87 -34.56
C GLU A 200 5.38 17.22 -35.28
N HIS A 201 5.57 17.55 -36.56
CA HIS A 201 6.79 17.22 -37.33
C HIS A 201 7.27 15.76 -37.25
N GLY A 202 6.35 14.80 -37.17
CA GLY A 202 6.67 13.36 -37.06
C GLY A 202 7.05 12.88 -35.65
N GLN A 203 6.96 13.75 -34.64
CA GLN A 203 7.08 13.37 -33.23
C GLN A 203 5.70 13.39 -32.56
N ALA A 204 5.41 12.31 -31.84
CA ALA A 204 4.21 12.19 -31.03
C ALA A 204 4.56 12.24 -29.54
N ARG A 205 3.88 13.12 -28.81
CA ARG A 205 3.89 13.20 -27.35
C ARG A 205 2.45 13.08 -26.84
N ALA A 206 2.30 12.50 -25.66
CA ALA A 206 1.05 12.51 -24.93
C ALA A 206 1.25 13.08 -23.53
N ASP A 207 0.31 13.89 -23.09
CA ASP A 207 0.18 14.35 -21.72
C ASP A 207 -1.10 13.73 -21.14
N LEU A 208 -0.97 13.01 -20.03
CA LEU A 208 -2.11 12.49 -19.27
C LEU A 208 -2.60 13.62 -18.36
N VAL A 209 -3.86 14.00 -18.53
CA VAL A 209 -4.44 15.17 -17.89
C VAL A 209 -5.40 14.74 -16.77
N PRO A 210 -5.12 15.09 -15.50
CA PRO A 210 -6.11 14.97 -14.45
C PRO A 210 -7.19 16.04 -14.68
N LEU A 211 -8.44 15.62 -14.68
CA LEU A 211 -9.61 16.45 -14.93
C LEU A 211 -10.45 16.57 -13.67
N GLU A 212 -10.52 17.79 -13.15
CA GLU A 212 -11.51 18.17 -12.14
C GLU A 212 -12.89 18.30 -12.77
N TYR A 213 -13.91 17.84 -12.05
CA TYR A 213 -15.29 17.87 -12.48
C TYR A 213 -16.23 17.89 -11.27
N ASP A 214 -17.52 18.07 -11.53
CA ASP A 214 -18.57 18.04 -10.51
C ASP A 214 -18.87 16.61 -10.05
N TRP A 215 -17.91 16.00 -9.35
CA TRP A 215 -18.07 14.67 -8.74
C TRP A 215 -19.21 14.62 -7.70
N PRO A 216 -19.53 15.68 -6.92
CA PRO A 216 -20.69 15.65 -6.04
C PRO A 216 -21.99 15.46 -6.80
N ALA A 217 -22.16 16.14 -7.94
CA ALA A 217 -23.35 15.96 -8.78
C ALA A 217 -23.43 14.55 -9.37
N GLN A 218 -22.30 13.96 -9.80
CA GLN A 218 -22.26 12.57 -10.24
C GLN A 218 -22.68 11.61 -9.12
N ALA A 219 -22.11 11.74 -7.92
CA ALA A 219 -22.45 10.88 -6.79
C ALA A 219 -23.93 11.03 -6.41
N ALA A 220 -24.47 12.25 -6.41
CA ALA A 220 -25.87 12.52 -6.15
C ALA A 220 -26.80 11.88 -7.20
N SER A 221 -26.47 11.95 -8.49
CA SER A 221 -27.28 11.32 -9.54
C SER A 221 -27.27 9.80 -9.45
N MET A 222 -26.14 9.21 -9.09
CA MET A 222 -26.01 7.77 -8.87
C MET A 222 -26.87 7.29 -7.68
N ARG A 223 -26.88 8.03 -6.56
CA ARG A 223 -27.78 7.73 -5.43
C ARG A 223 -29.25 7.90 -5.79
N ALA A 224 -29.59 8.96 -6.52
CA ALA A 224 -30.96 9.21 -6.96
C ALA A 224 -31.49 8.10 -7.89
N ALA A 225 -30.61 7.49 -8.69
CA ALA A 225 -30.91 6.34 -9.53
C ALA A 225 -30.95 4.99 -8.77
N GLY A 226 -30.68 4.99 -7.46
CA GLY A 226 -30.70 3.78 -6.64
C GLY A 226 -29.53 2.84 -6.88
N LEU A 227 -28.41 3.34 -7.42
CA LEU A 227 -27.19 2.53 -7.54
C LEU A 227 -26.64 2.17 -6.15
N PRO A 228 -26.05 0.98 -5.98
CA PRO A 228 -25.47 0.57 -4.70
C PRO A 228 -24.39 1.54 -4.22
N GLU A 229 -24.32 1.75 -2.90
CA GLU A 229 -23.39 2.72 -2.28
C GLU A 229 -21.92 2.46 -2.63
N ALA A 230 -21.55 1.21 -2.94
CA ALA A 230 -20.20 0.92 -3.43
C ALA A 230 -19.84 1.78 -4.65
N PHE A 231 -20.73 1.94 -5.63
CA PHE A 231 -20.42 2.74 -6.82
C PHE A 231 -20.21 4.23 -6.47
N THR A 232 -21.02 4.79 -5.57
CA THR A 232 -20.94 6.20 -5.15
C THR A 232 -19.72 6.47 -4.28
N GLU A 233 -19.37 5.54 -3.37
CA GLU A 233 -18.16 5.63 -2.54
C GLU A 233 -16.90 5.74 -3.42
N THR A 234 -16.86 5.05 -4.56
CA THR A 234 -15.74 5.17 -5.50
C THR A 234 -15.56 6.61 -6.01
N ILE A 235 -16.66 7.31 -6.28
CA ILE A 235 -16.63 8.70 -6.76
C ILE A 235 -16.22 9.66 -5.64
N GLU A 236 -16.71 9.45 -4.42
CA GLU A 236 -16.47 10.36 -3.29
C GLU A 236 -15.09 10.22 -2.67
N THR A 237 -14.52 9.03 -2.74
CA THR A 237 -13.24 8.72 -2.07
C THR A 237 -12.05 8.66 -3.02
N GLY A 238 -12.29 8.47 -4.33
CA GLY A 238 -11.24 8.23 -5.31
C GLY A 238 -10.66 6.80 -5.28
N TRP A 239 -11.18 5.92 -4.42
CA TRP A 239 -10.74 4.54 -4.28
C TRP A 239 -11.78 3.59 -4.85
N TRP A 240 -11.36 2.59 -5.61
CA TRP A 240 -12.29 1.60 -6.16
C TRP A 240 -12.82 0.69 -5.06
N THR A 241 -14.13 0.52 -5.03
CA THR A 241 -14.83 -0.37 -4.09
C THR A 241 -15.54 -1.51 -4.82
N THR A 242 -15.69 -1.39 -6.14
CA THR A 242 -16.23 -2.40 -7.05
C THR A 242 -15.17 -2.86 -8.03
N CYS A 243 -15.33 -4.10 -8.51
CA CYS A 243 -14.46 -4.73 -9.50
C CYS A 243 -12.95 -4.71 -9.14
N LEU A 244 -12.61 -4.98 -7.87
CA LEU A 244 -11.22 -4.94 -7.39
C LEU A 244 -10.42 -6.17 -7.81
N GLU A 245 -11.07 -7.29 -8.12
CA GLU A 245 -10.36 -8.54 -8.42
C GLU A 245 -9.72 -8.52 -9.81
N VAL A 246 -10.21 -7.68 -10.71
CA VAL A 246 -9.64 -7.46 -12.03
C VAL A 246 -8.25 -6.81 -11.96
N LEU A 247 -7.94 -6.06 -10.90
CA LEU A 247 -6.67 -5.36 -10.75
C LEU A 247 -5.54 -6.40 -10.53
N PRO A 248 -4.50 -6.41 -11.38
CA PRO A 248 -3.31 -7.20 -11.13
C PRO A 248 -2.61 -6.74 -9.84
N PRO A 249 -1.75 -7.57 -9.23
CA PRO A 249 -1.13 -7.26 -7.94
C PRO A 249 -0.47 -5.87 -7.88
N ARG A 250 0.23 -5.45 -8.95
CA ARG A 250 0.95 -4.18 -9.00
C ARG A 250 0.00 -2.97 -9.01
N GLU A 251 -1.07 -3.01 -9.79
CA GLU A 251 -2.10 -1.97 -9.81
C GLU A 251 -2.94 -1.99 -8.53
N ARG A 252 -3.27 -3.18 -8.02
CA ARG A 252 -4.04 -3.36 -6.78
C ARG A 252 -3.31 -2.76 -5.58
N ALA A 253 -2.00 -2.96 -5.49
CA ALA A 253 -1.16 -2.44 -4.41
C ALA A 253 -1.02 -0.91 -4.39
N ARG A 254 -1.43 -0.21 -5.45
CA ARG A 254 -1.52 1.27 -5.46
C ARG A 254 -2.82 1.77 -4.81
N GLY A 255 -3.84 0.92 -4.73
CA GLY A 255 -5.14 1.22 -4.12
C GLY A 255 -5.08 1.24 -2.59
N ARG A 256 -6.07 1.87 -1.95
CA ARG A 256 -6.29 1.78 -0.49
C ARG A 256 -6.87 0.43 -0.06
N TYR A 257 -7.61 -0.20 -0.96
CA TYR A 257 -8.53 -1.29 -0.69
C TYR A 257 -8.01 -2.59 -1.33
N HIS A 258 -7.70 -3.60 -0.51
CA HIS A 258 -6.97 -4.78 -0.97
C HIS A 258 -7.72 -6.12 -0.77
N LEU A 259 -8.75 -6.17 0.07
CA LEU A 259 -9.54 -7.37 0.37
C LEU A 259 -11.03 -7.07 0.55
N TYR A 260 -11.91 -7.86 -0.08
CA TYR A 260 -13.33 -7.89 0.27
C TYR A 260 -13.54 -8.54 1.65
N ARG A 261 -14.40 -7.99 2.52
CA ARG A 261 -14.71 -8.55 3.85
C ARG A 261 -15.22 -10.00 3.77
N SER A 262 -15.87 -10.36 2.67
CA SER A 262 -16.39 -11.71 2.39
C SER A 262 -15.32 -12.75 2.10
N THR A 263 -14.05 -12.36 1.89
CA THR A 263 -12.93 -13.32 1.77
C THR A 263 -12.36 -13.73 3.11
N LEU A 264 -12.84 -13.15 4.21
CA LEU A 264 -12.46 -13.59 5.55
C LEU A 264 -13.16 -14.93 5.86
N PRO A 265 -12.43 -15.94 6.38
CA PRO A 265 -13.02 -17.23 6.72
C PRO A 265 -14.23 -17.10 7.66
N THR A 266 -15.25 -17.93 7.45
CA THR A 266 -16.42 -18.00 8.32
C THR A 266 -16.00 -18.33 9.75
N GLY A 267 -16.37 -17.50 10.74
CA GLY A 267 -15.95 -17.66 12.14
C GLY A 267 -14.73 -16.84 12.54
N PHE A 268 -14.24 -15.97 11.66
CA PHE A 268 -13.26 -14.95 11.99
C PHE A 268 -13.86 -13.90 12.96
N THR A 269 -13.28 -13.83 14.16
CA THR A 269 -13.56 -12.79 15.16
C THR A 269 -12.25 -12.05 15.42
N PRO A 270 -12.14 -10.75 15.09
CA PRO A 270 -10.94 -9.96 15.40
C PRO A 270 -10.75 -9.96 16.92
N ALA A 271 -9.51 -10.15 17.38
CA ALA A 271 -9.20 -9.91 18.78
C ALA A 271 -9.55 -8.44 19.11
N ALA A 272 -10.21 -8.23 20.26
CA ALA A 272 -10.61 -6.89 20.70
C ALA A 272 -9.37 -5.97 20.79
N GLY A 273 -9.25 -4.97 19.90
CA GLY A 273 -8.16 -4.00 20.04
C GLY A 273 -7.58 -3.25 18.83
N GLY A 274 -8.09 -3.34 17.59
CA GLY A 274 -7.57 -2.42 16.56
C GLY A 274 -7.75 -2.84 15.11
N TRP A 275 -8.91 -2.53 14.54
CA TRP A 275 -8.92 -2.20 13.11
C TRP A 275 -8.21 -0.87 12.96
N GLY A 276 -7.27 -0.77 12.01
CA GLY A 276 -6.45 0.43 11.81
C GLY A 276 -7.26 1.72 11.81
N GLN A 277 -6.69 2.83 12.29
CA GLN A 277 -7.41 4.10 12.31
C GLN A 277 -7.69 4.60 10.88
N ALA A 278 -8.92 4.40 10.42
CA ALA A 278 -9.66 5.40 9.65
C ALA A 278 -10.14 6.50 10.64
N PRO A 279 -10.43 7.74 10.18
CA PRO A 279 -10.68 8.87 11.09
C PRO A 279 -11.81 8.57 12.09
N ALA A 280 -11.63 9.01 13.34
CA ALA A 280 -12.60 8.86 14.42
C ALA A 280 -13.92 9.60 14.10
N ALA A 281 -15.12 9.17 14.51
CA ALA A 281 -15.53 8.08 15.40
C ALA A 281 -16.95 7.61 15.00
N GLY A 282 -17.24 6.32 15.24
CA GLY A 282 -18.61 5.87 15.48
C GLY A 282 -19.34 5.15 14.34
N ASP A 283 -18.68 4.33 13.52
CA ASP A 283 -19.44 3.52 12.55
C ASP A 283 -18.97 2.05 12.48
N GLU A 284 -19.86 1.16 12.94
CA GLU A 284 -19.93 -0.25 12.57
C GLU A 284 -20.43 -0.37 11.10
N SER A 285 -19.72 0.28 10.18
CA SER A 285 -20.23 0.83 8.90
C SER A 285 -20.68 -0.11 7.81
N GLY A 286 -20.73 -1.42 8.02
CA GLY A 286 -21.19 -2.34 6.96
C GLY A 286 -20.41 -2.25 5.63
N LEU A 287 -19.19 -1.67 5.62
CA LEU A 287 -18.40 -1.48 4.39
C LEU A 287 -17.83 -2.82 3.85
N PRO A 288 -17.78 -3.02 2.51
CA PRO A 288 -17.43 -4.30 1.89
C PRO A 288 -15.92 -4.58 1.70
N VAL A 289 -15.01 -3.61 1.94
CA VAL A 289 -13.56 -3.72 1.60
C VAL A 289 -12.64 -3.13 2.68
N MET A 290 -11.43 -3.67 2.88
CA MET A 290 -10.53 -3.36 4.02
C MET A 290 -9.10 -2.91 3.62
N PRO A 291 -8.51 -1.87 4.27
CA PRO A 291 -7.09 -1.52 4.14
C PRO A 291 -6.19 -2.43 5.00
N LEU A 292 -5.07 -2.92 4.43
CA LEU A 292 -4.09 -3.71 5.17
C LEU A 292 -3.09 -2.84 5.93
N PHE A 293 -2.44 -1.90 5.25
CA PHE A 293 -1.47 -0.99 5.87
C PHE A 293 -2.18 -0.05 6.83
N GLY A 294 -1.65 0.10 8.04
CA GLY A 294 -2.33 0.84 9.11
C GLY A 294 -3.20 -0.03 10.03
N SER A 295 -3.47 -1.29 9.66
CA SER A 295 -4.26 -2.22 10.48
C SER A 295 -3.41 -3.05 11.45
N ASP A 296 -4.03 -3.75 12.39
CA ASP A 296 -3.35 -4.75 13.24
C ASP A 296 -2.62 -5.85 12.44
N TYR A 297 -2.97 -6.06 11.17
CA TYR A 297 -2.34 -7.04 10.28
C TYR A 297 -1.18 -6.48 9.46
N PHE A 298 -1.03 -5.15 9.43
CA PHE A 298 0.16 -4.48 8.92
C PHE A 298 0.27 -3.10 9.58
N PRO A 299 0.77 -3.06 10.83
CA PRO A 299 0.83 -1.84 11.60
C PRO A 299 1.75 -0.82 10.90
N PRO A 300 1.46 0.49 10.96
CA PRO A 300 2.21 1.54 10.26
C PRO A 300 3.51 1.88 11.02
N ARG A 301 4.26 0.86 11.43
CA ARG A 301 5.47 0.96 12.26
C ARG A 301 6.68 0.50 11.45
N LEU A 302 7.76 1.27 11.53
CA LEU A 302 9.01 0.95 10.85
C LEU A 302 10.08 0.57 11.87
N TRP A 303 10.65 -0.62 11.71
CA TRP A 303 11.77 -1.07 12.52
C TRP A 303 13.09 -0.75 11.83
N ILE A 304 14.06 -0.21 12.56
CA ILE A 304 15.37 0.16 12.03
C ILE A 304 16.45 -0.40 12.96
N TYR A 305 17.25 -1.31 12.42
CA TYR A 305 18.46 -1.79 13.05
C TYR A 305 19.58 -0.77 12.84
N THR A 306 19.96 -0.08 13.92
CA THR A 306 21.06 0.89 13.94
C THR A 306 22.42 0.21 13.75
N ASN A 307 22.60 -0.99 14.31
CA ASN A 307 23.80 -1.80 14.21
C ASN A 307 23.55 -3.28 14.59
N PHE A 308 24.56 -4.14 14.44
CA PHE A 308 24.55 -5.53 14.94
C PHE A 308 25.59 -5.81 16.04
N HIS A 309 26.42 -4.83 16.38
CA HIS A 309 27.40 -4.97 17.45
C HIS A 309 26.73 -4.80 18.81
N CYS A 310 26.93 -5.75 19.72
CA CYS A 310 26.36 -5.70 21.06
C CYS A 310 27.43 -5.89 22.12
N ASN A 311 27.25 -5.30 23.31
CA ASN A 311 28.10 -5.58 24.47
C ASN A 311 27.75 -6.90 25.18
N LEU A 312 26.71 -7.61 24.71
CA LEU A 312 26.26 -8.91 25.20
C LEU A 312 26.37 -9.96 24.10
N ALA A 313 26.54 -11.22 24.48
CA ALA A 313 26.55 -12.38 23.57
C ALA A 313 25.47 -13.38 23.99
N CYS A 314 24.20 -12.93 23.97
CA CYS A 314 23.08 -13.76 24.43
C CYS A 314 22.94 -15.02 23.57
N ASP A 315 22.79 -16.18 24.21
CA ASP A 315 22.60 -17.48 23.55
C ASP A 315 21.30 -17.57 22.74
N TYR A 316 20.29 -16.76 23.07
CA TYR A 316 19.02 -16.71 22.33
C TYR A 316 18.89 -15.55 21.33
N CYS A 317 19.95 -14.79 21.04
CA CYS A 317 19.83 -13.59 20.21
C CYS A 317 19.25 -13.89 18.82
N ALA A 318 18.03 -13.41 18.55
CA ALA A 318 17.25 -13.74 17.34
C ALA A 318 17.89 -13.25 16.02
N VAL A 319 18.83 -12.31 16.08
CA VAL A 319 19.54 -11.74 14.92
C VAL A 319 21.06 -11.92 14.99
N ALA A 320 21.54 -12.82 15.88
CA ALA A 320 22.96 -13.14 16.03
C ALA A 320 23.88 -11.94 16.33
N SER A 321 23.36 -10.90 16.98
CA SER A 321 24.16 -9.76 17.45
C SER A 321 25.08 -10.17 18.62
N SER A 322 26.32 -9.69 18.60
CA SER A 322 27.31 -9.99 19.64
C SER A 322 28.50 -9.01 19.61
N PRO A 323 29.45 -9.08 20.56
CA PRO A 323 30.69 -8.30 20.48
C PRO A 323 31.57 -8.71 19.31
N ARG A 324 31.34 -9.90 18.73
CA ARG A 324 32.10 -10.46 17.60
C ARG A 324 31.34 -10.37 16.28
N ALA A 325 30.13 -9.80 16.27
CA ALA A 325 29.38 -9.61 15.05
C ALA A 325 30.11 -8.66 14.11
N ASP A 326 30.00 -8.90 12.80
CA ASP A 326 30.54 -8.00 11.78
C ASP A 326 30.00 -6.57 11.99
N PRO A 327 30.83 -5.53 11.77
CA PRO A 327 30.50 -4.14 12.06
C PRO A 327 29.55 -3.55 11.01
N ARG A 328 28.34 -4.10 10.94
CA ARG A 328 27.22 -3.62 10.15
C ARG A 328 26.50 -2.54 10.94
N SER A 329 26.70 -1.28 10.56
CA SER A 329 26.05 -0.11 11.18
C SER A 329 25.39 0.75 10.11
N LEU A 330 24.24 1.35 10.44
CA LEU A 330 23.49 2.20 9.54
C LEU A 330 24.03 3.65 9.61
N PRO A 331 24.60 4.21 8.53
CA PRO A 331 25.14 5.56 8.58
C PRO A 331 24.07 6.63 8.83
N LEU A 332 24.42 7.68 9.57
CA LEU A 332 23.49 8.79 9.89
C LEU A 332 22.81 9.41 8.64
N PRO A 333 23.50 9.70 7.51
CA PRO A 333 22.84 10.24 6.33
C PRO A 333 21.74 9.32 5.80
N ARG A 334 22.04 8.02 5.72
CA ARG A 334 21.07 7.02 5.26
C ARG A 334 19.90 6.90 6.23
N PHE A 335 20.16 6.95 7.54
CA PHE A 335 19.11 6.96 8.55
C PHE A 335 18.16 8.14 8.36
N ARG A 336 18.68 9.34 8.08
CA ARG A 336 17.87 10.53 7.86
C ARG A 336 16.94 10.37 6.65
N ASP A 337 17.52 9.95 5.52
CA ASP A 337 16.76 9.70 4.28
C ASP A 337 15.64 8.68 4.52
N LEU A 338 15.93 7.61 5.27
CA LEU A 338 14.96 6.57 5.59
C LEU A 338 13.80 7.07 6.46
N VAL A 339 14.08 7.93 7.44
CA VAL A 339 13.03 8.51 8.29
C VAL A 339 12.17 9.48 7.47
N ASP A 340 12.77 10.31 6.62
CA ASP A 340 12.04 11.22 5.72
C ASP A 340 11.16 10.43 4.74
N GLU A 341 11.69 9.35 4.17
CA GLU A 341 10.94 8.42 3.31
C GLU A 341 9.79 7.75 4.08
N ALA A 342 10.01 7.34 5.33
CA ALA A 342 9.00 6.69 6.15
C ALA A 342 7.79 7.60 6.41
N VAL A 343 8.02 8.89 6.65
CA VAL A 343 6.94 9.89 6.78
C VAL A 343 6.14 9.99 5.48
N GLY A 344 6.83 10.09 4.33
CA GLY A 344 6.17 10.14 3.02
C GLY A 344 5.35 8.88 2.69
N GLU A 345 5.78 7.73 3.21
CA GLU A 345 5.10 6.45 3.06
C GLU A 345 4.01 6.17 4.11
N GLY A 346 3.72 7.12 5.01
CA GLY A 346 2.63 7.02 5.97
C GLY A 346 2.92 6.13 7.19
N PHE A 347 4.19 5.89 7.52
CA PHE A 347 4.56 5.32 8.82
C PHE A 347 4.28 6.33 9.93
N THR A 348 3.82 5.86 11.08
CA THR A 348 3.41 6.70 12.21
C THR A 348 4.26 6.50 13.46
N GLU A 349 5.14 5.50 13.50
CA GLU A 349 6.00 5.20 14.65
C GLU A 349 7.29 4.49 14.20
N LEU A 350 8.39 4.78 14.88
CA LEU A 350 9.71 4.20 14.63
C LEU A 350 10.16 3.31 15.80
N TYR A 351 10.77 2.17 15.48
CA TYR A 351 11.42 1.29 16.45
C TYR A 351 12.91 1.22 16.12
N LEU A 352 13.72 1.90 16.91
CA LEU A 352 15.17 1.88 16.78
C LEU A 352 15.72 0.74 17.65
N THR A 353 16.34 -0.24 17.00
CA THR A 353 16.88 -1.43 17.65
C THR A 353 18.27 -1.75 17.07
N GLY A 354 18.83 -2.91 17.41
CA GLY A 354 20.13 -3.33 16.94
C GLY A 354 20.74 -4.41 17.81
N GLY A 355 22.07 -4.53 17.76
CA GLY A 355 22.83 -5.19 18.80
C GLY A 355 22.71 -4.44 20.12
N GLU A 356 23.40 -3.32 20.24
CA GLU A 356 23.13 -2.33 21.29
C GLU A 356 23.19 -0.92 20.69
N PRO A 357 22.05 -0.22 20.53
CA PRO A 357 22.04 1.10 19.92
C PRO A 357 22.93 2.13 20.62
N LEU A 358 23.12 2.06 21.94
CA LEU A 358 23.99 2.97 22.69
C LEU A 358 25.50 2.80 22.37
N LEU A 359 25.87 1.80 21.56
CA LEU A 359 27.21 1.68 20.97
C LEU A 359 27.35 2.48 19.66
N HIS A 360 26.25 2.89 19.02
CA HIS A 360 26.29 3.67 17.79
C HIS A 360 26.71 5.12 18.10
N PRO A 361 27.81 5.64 17.49
CA PRO A 361 28.34 6.96 17.81
C PRO A 361 27.35 8.09 17.50
N ASP A 362 26.59 7.95 16.42
CA ASP A 362 25.61 8.95 15.96
C ASP A 362 24.21 8.78 16.56
N LEU A 363 24.00 7.87 17.53
CA LEU A 363 22.67 7.63 18.08
C LEU A 363 21.96 8.92 18.56
N PRO A 364 22.62 9.86 19.26
CA PRO A 364 21.94 11.11 19.67
C PRO A 364 21.38 11.88 18.47
N ALA A 365 22.16 12.03 17.39
CA ALA A 365 21.72 12.73 16.19
C ALA A 365 20.63 11.95 15.40
N MET A 366 20.62 10.61 15.50
CA MET A 366 19.53 9.79 14.96
C MET A 366 18.24 10.02 15.73
N LEU A 367 18.30 10.02 17.06
CA LEU A 367 17.14 10.28 17.92
C LEU A 367 16.58 11.68 17.69
N ASP A 368 17.43 12.70 17.61
CA ASP A 368 17.00 14.07 17.32
C ASP A 368 16.23 14.17 15.99
N HIS A 369 16.75 13.52 14.94
CA HIS A 369 16.11 13.53 13.62
C HIS A 369 14.78 12.75 13.60
N ALA A 370 14.74 11.60 14.29
CA ALA A 370 13.57 10.75 14.39
C ALA A 370 12.43 11.42 15.17
N LEU A 371 12.74 11.93 16.38
CA LEU A 371 11.77 12.55 17.29
C LEU A 371 11.18 13.85 16.75
N ALA A 372 11.90 14.56 15.86
CA ALA A 372 11.36 15.70 15.14
C ALA A 372 10.23 15.34 14.14
N ARG A 373 10.02 14.05 13.86
CA ARG A 373 9.10 13.56 12.81
C ARG A 373 8.09 12.56 13.31
N LEU A 374 8.51 11.56 14.07
CA LEU A 374 7.69 10.43 14.50
C LEU A 374 7.96 10.04 15.96
N PRO A 375 6.93 9.61 16.71
CA PRO A 375 7.11 8.86 17.94
C PRO A 375 8.10 7.72 17.74
N THR A 376 9.03 7.57 18.70
CA THR A 376 10.17 6.66 18.57
C THR A 376 10.33 5.80 19.82
N VAL A 377 10.45 4.50 19.62
CA VAL A 377 10.82 3.53 20.65
C VAL A 377 12.28 3.13 20.45
N LEU A 378 13.11 3.37 21.47
CA LEU A 378 14.50 2.93 21.50
C LEU A 378 14.62 1.63 22.28
N LEU A 379 15.00 0.55 21.61
CA LEU A 379 15.25 -0.76 22.22
C LEU A 379 16.73 -0.86 22.62
N THR A 380 17.00 -0.98 23.91
CA THR A 380 18.37 -1.08 24.46
C THR A 380 18.40 -2.11 25.59
N ASN A 381 19.56 -2.71 25.85
CA ASN A 381 19.75 -3.51 27.07
C ASN A 381 19.87 -2.64 28.34
N ALA A 382 19.83 -1.31 28.21
CA ALA A 382 19.91 -0.30 29.27
C ALA A 382 21.23 -0.26 30.08
N MET A 383 22.12 -1.24 29.96
CA MET A 383 23.37 -1.33 30.75
C MET A 383 24.35 -0.17 30.50
N LEU A 384 24.18 0.50 29.36
CA LEU A 384 25.02 1.61 28.90
C LEU A 384 24.39 2.99 29.14
N LEU A 385 23.22 3.06 29.78
CA LEU A 385 22.61 4.31 30.26
C LEU A 385 23.34 4.83 31.52
N ARG A 386 24.64 5.09 31.38
CA ARG A 386 25.51 5.62 32.44
C ARG A 386 26.69 6.41 31.87
N GLY A 387 27.25 7.30 32.69
CA GLY A 387 28.40 8.14 32.33
C GLY A 387 28.19 8.91 31.02
N GLY A 388 29.25 9.05 30.23
CA GLY A 388 29.23 9.85 29.01
C GLY A 388 28.23 9.44 27.92
N ARG A 389 27.63 8.24 27.99
CA ARG A 389 26.53 7.85 27.08
C ARG A 389 25.19 8.38 27.56
N LEU A 390 24.92 8.29 28.86
CA LEU A 390 23.75 8.92 29.48
C LEU A 390 23.79 10.44 29.32
N ASP A 391 24.97 11.05 29.52
CA ASP A 391 25.17 12.49 29.39
C ASP A 391 24.74 13.02 28.01
N ARG A 392 24.98 12.25 26.95
CA ARG A 392 24.58 12.59 25.57
C ARG A 392 23.08 12.47 25.29
N LEU A 393 22.31 11.87 26.19
CA LEU A 393 20.86 11.71 26.06
C LEU A 393 20.09 12.62 27.02
N ARG A 394 20.77 13.35 27.91
CA ARG A 394 20.12 14.21 28.91
C ARG A 394 19.27 15.31 28.30
N HIS A 395 19.60 15.79 27.10
CA HIS A 395 18.80 16.81 26.41
C HIS A 395 17.43 16.28 25.95
N LEU A 396 17.22 14.96 25.96
CA LEU A 396 15.95 14.30 25.66
C LEU A 396 15.10 14.05 26.91
N ALA A 397 15.52 14.51 28.09
CA ALA A 397 14.75 14.33 29.32
C ALA A 397 13.33 14.93 29.20
N GLY A 398 12.32 14.20 29.69
CA GLY A 398 10.91 14.59 29.63
C GLY A 398 10.26 14.47 28.23
N HIS A 399 10.96 13.91 27.25
CA HIS A 399 10.44 13.80 25.88
C HIS A 399 9.40 12.67 25.76
N SER A 400 8.11 13.02 25.86
CA SER A 400 6.99 12.05 25.86
C SER A 400 6.89 11.17 24.61
N ASN A 401 7.44 11.60 23.48
CA ASN A 401 7.48 10.83 22.23
C ASN A 401 8.67 9.87 22.12
N LEU A 402 9.56 9.81 23.13
CA LEU A 402 10.66 8.84 23.20
C LEU A 402 10.37 7.79 24.27
N VAL A 403 10.17 6.54 23.86
CA VAL A 403 10.00 5.42 24.78
C VAL A 403 11.29 4.61 24.86
N ILE A 404 11.79 4.36 26.06
CA ILE A 404 12.89 3.42 26.29
C ILE A 404 12.31 2.04 26.54
N GLN A 405 12.55 1.10 25.62
CA GLN A 405 12.18 -0.30 25.81
C GLN A 405 13.43 -1.12 26.15
N THR A 406 13.41 -1.79 27.30
CA THR A 406 14.50 -2.68 27.72
C THR A 406 14.03 -4.11 27.91
N SER A 407 14.95 -5.02 28.22
CA SER A 407 14.64 -6.41 28.50
C SER A 407 15.14 -6.86 29.87
N LEU A 408 14.25 -7.47 30.66
CA LEU A 408 14.53 -8.00 31.98
C LEU A 408 13.97 -9.43 32.08
N ASP A 409 14.85 -10.42 31.91
CA ASP A 409 14.43 -11.84 31.79
C ASP A 409 14.30 -12.59 33.13
N GLY A 410 14.32 -11.90 34.26
CA GLY A 410 14.22 -12.50 35.58
C GLY A 410 14.22 -11.46 36.68
N ALA A 411 13.57 -11.77 37.81
CA ALA A 411 13.52 -10.87 38.96
C ALA A 411 14.87 -10.88 39.70
N HIS A 412 15.63 -11.96 39.56
CA HIS A 412 16.91 -12.18 40.23
C HIS A 412 18.09 -12.21 39.26
N PRO A 413 19.31 -11.85 39.72
CA PRO A 413 20.52 -11.91 38.90
C PRO A 413 20.76 -13.28 38.26
N ASP A 414 20.62 -14.37 39.01
CA ASP A 414 20.94 -15.72 38.53
C ASP A 414 20.11 -16.14 37.30
N THR A 415 18.87 -15.68 37.21
CA THR A 415 17.95 -16.00 36.11
C THR A 415 18.18 -15.10 34.91
N HIS A 416 18.35 -13.79 35.13
CA HIS A 416 18.59 -12.83 34.04
C HIS A 416 20.01 -12.97 33.44
N ASP A 417 21.03 -13.09 34.28
CA ASP A 417 22.43 -13.17 33.87
C ASP A 417 22.76 -14.48 33.16
N ARG A 418 21.97 -15.54 33.37
CA ARG A 418 22.18 -16.86 32.75
C ARG A 418 22.39 -16.78 31.25
N HIS A 419 21.56 -15.99 30.58
CA HIS A 419 21.61 -15.83 29.12
C HIS A 419 22.37 -14.58 28.69
N ARG A 420 22.37 -13.53 29.53
CA ARG A 420 22.89 -12.20 29.17
C ARG A 420 24.31 -11.93 29.66
N GLY A 421 24.86 -12.81 30.50
CA GLY A 421 26.19 -12.69 31.09
C GLY A 421 26.19 -12.04 32.48
N SER A 422 27.19 -12.41 33.29
CA SER A 422 27.29 -11.98 34.69
C SER A 422 27.31 -10.47 34.87
N GLY A 423 26.53 -10.00 35.84
CA GLY A 423 26.37 -8.59 36.21
C GLY A 423 25.45 -7.81 35.26
N SER A 424 24.76 -8.46 34.32
CA SER A 424 23.85 -7.77 33.41
C SER A 424 22.60 -7.27 34.14
N TRP A 425 22.02 -8.06 35.05
CA TRP A 425 20.83 -7.69 35.82
C TRP A 425 21.02 -6.38 36.57
N GLN A 426 22.11 -6.27 37.34
CA GLN A 426 22.40 -5.07 38.14
C GLN A 426 22.57 -3.83 37.26
N ARG A 427 23.20 -3.98 36.10
CA ARG A 427 23.42 -2.89 35.15
C ARG A 427 22.13 -2.50 34.42
N THR A 428 21.28 -3.46 34.07
CA THR A 428 19.96 -3.24 33.48
C THR A 428 19.05 -2.48 34.45
N ILE A 429 19.00 -2.88 35.73
CA ILE A 429 18.23 -2.18 36.78
C ILE A 429 18.76 -0.75 37.00
N ALA A 430 20.08 -0.55 37.00
CA ALA A 430 20.65 0.79 37.10
C ALA A 430 20.29 1.66 35.88
N GLY A 431 20.30 1.08 34.68
CA GLY A 431 19.90 1.76 33.45
C GLY A 431 18.40 2.11 33.42
N LEU A 432 17.55 1.20 33.89
CA LEU A 432 16.12 1.44 34.09
C LEU A 432 15.88 2.66 34.98
N ARG A 433 16.52 2.69 36.16
CA ARG A 433 16.44 3.83 37.08
C ARG A 433 16.94 5.13 36.45
N ALA A 434 17.99 5.06 35.62
CA ALA A 434 18.48 6.23 34.90
C ALA A 434 17.48 6.75 33.86
N ALA A 435 16.81 5.87 33.11
CA ALA A 435 15.77 6.27 32.16
C ALA A 435 14.56 6.91 32.87
N ILE A 436 14.11 6.32 33.99
CA ILE A 436 13.04 6.87 34.83
C ILE A 436 13.44 8.24 35.38
N ALA A 437 14.69 8.40 35.85
CA ALA A 437 15.20 9.67 36.36
C ALA A 437 15.31 10.77 35.29
N LEU A 438 15.32 10.41 34.00
CA LEU A 438 15.20 11.34 32.87
C LEU A 438 13.75 11.68 32.51
N ASP A 439 12.77 11.18 33.27
CA ASP A 439 11.34 11.36 32.97
C ASP A 439 10.95 10.86 31.57
N LEU A 440 11.61 9.78 31.13
CA LEU A 440 11.29 9.11 29.86
C LEU A 440 10.30 7.96 30.11
N PRO A 441 9.28 7.79 29.27
CA PRO A 441 8.46 6.58 29.26
C PRO A 441 9.32 5.32 29.12
N VAL A 442 9.09 4.33 30.00
CA VAL A 442 9.83 3.06 29.98
C VAL A 442 8.88 1.89 29.74
N ARG A 443 9.30 0.95 28.89
CA ARG A 443 8.68 -0.37 28.70
C ARG A 443 9.71 -1.47 28.94
N VAL A 444 9.25 -2.63 29.41
CA VAL A 444 10.10 -3.78 29.70
C VAL A 444 9.53 -5.02 29.03
N ALA A 445 10.39 -5.72 28.29
CA ALA A 445 10.10 -7.03 27.72
C ALA A 445 10.77 -8.13 28.54
N LEU A 446 10.11 -9.26 28.74
CA LEU A 446 10.73 -10.50 29.23
C LEU A 446 10.74 -11.52 28.11
N THR A 447 11.91 -12.09 27.82
CA THR A 447 12.03 -13.26 26.94
C THR A 447 11.77 -14.51 27.77
N GLN A 448 10.62 -15.12 27.57
CA GLN A 448 10.15 -16.27 28.32
C GLN A 448 10.91 -17.53 27.90
N THR A 449 11.47 -18.18 28.90
CA THR A 449 12.14 -19.47 28.83
C THR A 449 11.48 -20.42 29.83
N PRO A 450 11.66 -21.75 29.69
CA PRO A 450 11.21 -22.69 30.70
C PRO A 450 11.73 -22.37 32.12
N GLN A 451 12.91 -21.75 32.21
CA GLN A 451 13.61 -21.49 33.46
C GLN A 451 13.10 -20.23 34.18
N ASN A 452 12.58 -19.23 33.46
CA ASN A 452 12.11 -17.96 34.05
C ASN A 452 10.58 -17.80 34.06
N THR A 453 9.83 -18.74 33.48
CA THR A 453 8.36 -18.64 33.38
C THR A 453 7.70 -18.46 34.75
N ALA A 454 8.21 -19.12 35.79
CA ALA A 454 7.69 -18.99 37.15
C ALA A 454 7.95 -17.61 37.78
N GLU A 455 8.95 -16.87 37.30
CA GLU A 455 9.34 -15.54 37.82
C GLU A 455 8.58 -14.39 37.17
N ILE A 456 7.73 -14.63 36.16
CA ILE A 456 6.97 -13.56 35.48
C ILE A 456 6.21 -12.65 36.48
N PRO A 457 5.48 -13.18 37.49
CA PRO A 457 4.81 -12.34 38.48
C PRO A 457 5.79 -11.54 39.35
N GLU A 458 6.95 -12.10 39.69
CA GLU A 458 7.98 -11.42 40.48
C GLU A 458 8.62 -10.28 39.68
N VAL A 459 8.83 -10.45 38.37
CA VAL A 459 9.28 -9.38 37.49
C VAL A 459 8.25 -8.27 37.42
N ALA A 460 6.96 -8.61 37.26
CA ALA A 460 5.89 -7.60 37.26
C ALA A 460 5.85 -6.80 38.57
N ALA A 461 6.00 -7.47 39.73
CA ALA A 461 6.07 -6.82 41.03
C ALA A 461 7.29 -5.90 41.16
N LEU A 462 8.46 -6.35 40.73
CA LEU A 462 9.69 -5.55 40.72
C LEU A 462 9.55 -4.28 39.86
N LEU A 463 8.88 -4.38 38.70
CA LEU A 463 8.64 -3.22 37.84
C LEU A 463 7.61 -2.26 38.46
N ALA A 464 6.58 -2.77 39.13
CA ALA A 464 5.63 -1.96 39.86
C ALA A 464 6.30 -1.20 41.01
N ASP A 465 7.22 -1.82 41.75
CA ASP A 465 8.02 -1.18 42.80
C ASP A 465 8.94 -0.07 42.26
N LEU A 466 9.34 -0.18 40.99
CA LEU A 466 10.08 0.87 40.27
C LEU A 466 9.16 1.97 39.70
N GLY A 467 7.83 1.87 39.90
CA GLY A 467 6.84 2.84 39.46
C GLY A 467 6.35 2.65 38.03
N LEU A 468 6.62 1.51 37.39
CA LEU A 468 6.13 1.23 36.04
C LEU A 468 4.70 0.64 36.12
N PRO A 469 3.78 1.09 35.25
CA PRO A 469 2.43 0.57 35.23
C PRO A 469 2.39 -0.79 34.50
N GLU A 470 1.35 -1.59 34.74
CA GLU A 470 1.23 -2.97 34.22
C GLU A 470 1.38 -3.05 32.69
N GLN A 471 0.79 -2.10 31.95
CA GLN A 471 0.87 -2.03 30.49
C GLN A 471 2.29 -1.76 29.95
N ALA A 472 3.23 -1.38 30.80
CA ALA A 472 4.63 -1.21 30.42
C ALA A 472 5.39 -2.54 30.38
N PHE A 473 4.80 -3.66 30.82
CA PHE A 473 5.43 -4.96 30.85
C PHE A 473 4.82 -5.93 29.82
N ALA A 474 5.66 -6.56 29.02
CA ALA A 474 5.23 -7.63 28.11
C ALA A 474 6.13 -8.86 28.18
N VAL A 475 5.51 -10.02 28.04
CA VAL A 475 6.18 -11.31 27.98
C VAL A 475 6.18 -11.81 26.54
N ARG A 476 7.33 -12.29 26.07
CA ARG A 476 7.50 -12.81 24.71
C ARG A 476 8.15 -14.18 24.75
N PRO A 477 7.65 -15.19 24.03
CA PRO A 477 8.34 -16.47 23.94
C PRO A 477 9.74 -16.30 23.33
N MET A 478 10.70 -17.08 23.83
CA MET A 478 11.97 -17.28 23.14
C MET A 478 11.73 -17.82 21.73
N LEU A 479 12.51 -17.31 20.77
CA LEU A 479 12.38 -17.67 19.36
C LEU A 479 13.48 -18.61 18.92
N ARG A 480 13.14 -19.58 18.07
CA ARG A 480 14.10 -20.44 17.37
C ARG A 480 14.66 -19.70 16.15
N ARG A 481 15.53 -18.71 16.39
CA ARG A 481 16.21 -17.91 15.36
C ARG A 481 17.56 -17.39 15.88
N GLY A 482 18.43 -16.99 14.95
CA GLY A 482 19.74 -16.45 15.27
C GLY A 482 20.61 -17.50 15.97
N PHE A 483 21.01 -17.22 17.22
CA PHE A 483 21.79 -18.17 18.03
C PHE A 483 20.95 -19.24 18.73
N SER A 484 19.63 -19.06 18.85
CA SER A 484 18.77 -20.04 19.52
C SER A 484 18.37 -21.19 18.59
N GLY A 485 18.70 -22.41 18.99
CA GLY A 485 18.11 -23.63 18.42
C GLY A 485 16.74 -24.00 19.00
N ASP A 486 16.30 -23.30 20.04
CA ASP A 486 15.11 -23.63 20.85
C ASP A 486 14.07 -22.50 20.81
N GLY A 487 12.85 -22.81 21.27
CA GLY A 487 11.75 -21.86 21.33
C GLY A 487 10.80 -21.93 20.14
N MET A 488 9.97 -20.90 20.01
CA MET A 488 8.91 -20.83 18.99
C MET A 488 9.51 -20.52 17.61
N SER A 489 9.12 -21.30 16.60
CA SER A 489 9.44 -20.99 15.21
C SER A 489 8.52 -19.87 14.72
N ILE A 490 9.10 -18.89 14.04
CA ILE A 490 8.34 -17.85 13.36
C ILE A 490 8.72 -17.83 11.87
N GLY A 491 7.79 -17.49 10.97
CA GLY A 491 7.96 -17.45 9.52
C GLY A 491 7.06 -16.36 8.89
N GLN A 492 7.18 -16.11 7.59
CA GLN A 492 6.28 -15.16 6.90
C GLN A 492 4.81 -15.60 6.94
N ASP A 493 4.62 -16.91 7.00
CA ASP A 493 3.35 -17.63 7.18
C ASP A 493 2.81 -17.53 8.62
N SER A 494 3.68 -17.28 9.61
CA SER A 494 3.32 -17.33 11.04
C SER A 494 3.45 -15.99 11.78
N THR A 495 3.75 -14.89 11.07
CA THR A 495 3.95 -13.56 11.66
C THR A 495 3.15 -12.48 10.94
N VAL A 496 2.82 -11.43 11.68
CA VAL A 496 2.39 -10.15 11.10
C VAL A 496 3.63 -9.47 10.53
N PRO A 497 3.57 -8.96 9.29
CA PRO A 497 4.68 -8.22 8.74
C PRO A 497 4.91 -6.92 9.52
N GLU A 498 6.16 -6.71 9.91
CA GLU A 498 6.63 -5.46 10.51
C GLU A 498 7.90 -5.06 9.74
N LEU A 499 7.73 -4.20 8.72
CA LEU A 499 8.81 -3.84 7.81
C LEU A 499 10.02 -3.38 8.61
N THR A 500 11.15 -4.07 8.37
CA THR A 500 12.38 -3.84 9.11
C THR A 500 13.51 -3.50 8.15
N ILE A 501 14.28 -2.48 8.49
CA ILE A 501 15.46 -2.06 7.75
C ILE A 501 16.72 -2.40 8.55
N THR A 502 17.72 -2.91 7.84
CA THR A 502 19.05 -3.17 8.36
C THR A 502 20.09 -2.58 7.40
N ALA A 503 21.37 -2.68 7.75
CA ALA A 503 22.46 -2.37 6.81
C ALA A 503 22.43 -3.27 5.55
N ASP A 504 21.86 -4.47 5.65
CA ASP A 504 21.87 -5.46 4.57
C ASP A 504 20.64 -5.35 3.66
N GLY A 505 19.55 -4.75 4.12
CA GLY A 505 18.35 -4.56 3.33
C GLY A 505 17.05 -4.48 4.11
N LEU A 506 15.98 -4.82 3.42
CA LEU A 506 14.62 -4.88 3.94
C LEU A 506 14.28 -6.30 4.36
N HIS A 507 13.65 -6.42 5.52
CA HIS A 507 13.25 -7.67 6.15
C HIS A 507 11.77 -7.64 6.53
N TRP A 508 11.17 -8.83 6.56
CA TRP A 508 9.76 -9.04 6.86
C TRP A 508 9.39 -8.66 8.29
N HIS A 509 10.29 -8.89 9.24
CA HIS A 509 10.01 -8.76 10.68
C HIS A 509 11.32 -8.55 11.48
N PRO A 510 11.30 -7.79 12.61
CA PRO A 510 12.52 -7.45 13.34
C PRO A 510 13.23 -8.64 13.97
N ALA A 511 12.49 -9.68 14.37
CA ALA A 511 13.07 -10.91 14.94
C ALA A 511 13.63 -11.89 13.89
N GLY A 512 13.68 -11.49 12.61
CA GLY A 512 14.35 -12.21 11.53
C GLY A 512 15.24 -11.29 10.69
N ALA A 513 15.69 -10.18 11.27
CA ALA A 513 16.41 -9.12 10.59
C ALA A 513 17.92 -9.40 10.46
N ASP A 514 18.30 -10.66 10.25
CA ASP A 514 19.69 -11.03 9.96
C ASP A 514 19.72 -11.99 8.76
N ARG A 515 20.39 -11.57 7.68
CA ARG A 515 20.36 -12.31 6.42
C ARG A 515 21.04 -13.68 6.52
N ALA A 516 22.05 -13.83 7.39
CA ALA A 516 22.82 -15.06 7.50
C ALA A 516 22.00 -16.15 8.22
N THR A 517 21.33 -15.79 9.31
CA THR A 517 20.56 -16.72 10.15
C THR A 517 19.08 -16.79 9.81
N SER A 518 18.54 -15.80 9.10
CA SER A 518 17.12 -15.69 8.72
C SER A 518 16.93 -15.27 7.25
N PRO A 519 17.52 -16.01 6.28
CA PRO A 519 17.43 -15.67 4.86
C PRO A 519 16.00 -15.70 4.33
N ASP A 520 15.14 -16.50 4.94
CA ASP A 520 13.71 -16.61 4.63
C ASP A 520 12.93 -15.33 4.95
N MET A 521 13.45 -14.46 5.83
CA MET A 521 12.83 -13.19 6.20
C MET A 521 13.34 -12.00 5.39
N HIS A 522 14.32 -12.21 4.50
CA HIS A 522 14.86 -11.14 3.65
C HIS A 522 13.91 -10.83 2.48
N LEU A 523 13.60 -9.55 2.32
CA LEU A 523 12.72 -9.04 1.25
C LEU A 523 13.54 -8.57 0.07
N ALA A 524 14.43 -7.60 0.30
CA ALA A 524 15.13 -6.87 -0.74
C ALA A 524 16.47 -6.33 -0.23
N PRO A 525 17.47 -6.15 -1.10
CA PRO A 525 18.78 -5.64 -0.70
C PRO A 525 18.72 -4.17 -0.22
N SER A 526 19.78 -3.74 0.46
CA SER A 526 19.99 -2.35 0.87
C SER A 526 19.87 -1.38 -0.30
N GLY A 527 19.32 -0.19 -0.03
CA GLY A 527 19.01 0.84 -1.03
C GLY A 527 17.64 0.69 -1.72
N THR A 528 16.89 -0.38 -1.44
CA THR A 528 15.51 -0.52 -1.92
C THR A 528 14.60 0.53 -1.24
N PRO A 529 13.75 1.26 -1.99
CA PRO A 529 12.78 2.19 -1.42
C PRO A 529 11.73 1.50 -0.54
N LEU A 530 11.24 2.20 0.48
CA LEU A 530 10.18 1.78 1.38
C LEU A 530 8.86 1.51 0.67
N SER A 531 8.52 2.29 -0.37
CA SER A 531 7.35 2.01 -1.22
C SER A 531 7.42 0.62 -1.86
N ALA A 532 8.60 0.23 -2.35
CA ALA A 532 8.83 -1.10 -2.88
C ALA A 532 8.80 -2.16 -1.77
N GLY A 533 9.36 -1.86 -0.59
CA GLY A 533 9.28 -2.71 0.60
C GLY A 533 7.84 -3.01 1.03
N LYS A 534 7.00 -1.98 1.15
CA LYS A 534 5.57 -2.10 1.45
C LYS A 534 4.87 -2.97 0.43
N ARG A 535 5.08 -2.71 -0.86
CA ARG A 535 4.51 -3.53 -1.95
C ARG A 535 4.91 -5.00 -1.80
N MET A 536 6.20 -5.30 -1.60
CA MET A 536 6.71 -6.66 -1.50
C MET A 536 6.17 -7.41 -0.28
N ILE A 537 6.08 -6.73 0.87
CA ILE A 537 5.43 -7.29 2.07
C ILE A 537 3.98 -7.62 1.77
N THR A 538 3.24 -6.69 1.17
CA THR A 538 1.82 -6.89 0.85
C THR A 538 1.64 -8.07 -0.12
N GLU A 539 2.42 -8.14 -1.19
CA GLU A 539 2.39 -9.23 -2.16
C GLU A 539 2.69 -10.60 -1.51
N ARG A 540 3.74 -10.68 -0.68
CA ARG A 540 4.12 -11.93 0.01
C ARG A 540 3.12 -12.32 1.08
N PHE A 541 2.57 -11.35 1.82
CA PHE A 541 1.50 -11.56 2.78
C PHE A 541 0.31 -12.26 2.11
N PHE A 542 -0.12 -11.74 0.96
CA PHE A 542 -1.20 -12.34 0.18
C PHE A 542 -0.84 -13.71 -0.38
N ALA A 543 0.34 -13.87 -0.98
CA ALA A 543 0.75 -15.14 -1.55
C ALA A 543 0.79 -16.27 -0.50
N ALA A 544 1.27 -15.98 0.71
CA ALA A 544 1.30 -16.95 1.80
C ALA A 544 -0.12 -17.36 2.25
N ARG A 545 -1.04 -16.39 2.35
CA ARG A 545 -2.38 -16.60 2.94
C ARG A 545 -3.42 -17.12 1.95
N LEU A 546 -3.19 -16.95 0.65
CA LEU A 546 -3.98 -17.58 -0.42
C LEU A 546 -3.73 -19.09 -0.53
N ALA A 547 -2.63 -19.61 0.03
CA ALA A 547 -2.25 -21.02 -0.09
C ALA A 547 -2.95 -21.94 0.92
N ASP A 548 -3.26 -21.46 2.14
CA ASP A 548 -3.81 -22.29 3.23
C ASP A 548 -5.13 -21.78 3.82
N GLY A 549 -5.58 -20.57 3.44
CA GLY A 549 -6.83 -19.98 3.89
C GLY A 549 -6.84 -19.55 5.36
N THR A 550 -5.70 -19.58 6.05
CA THR A 550 -5.58 -19.23 7.47
C THR A 550 -4.74 -17.97 7.68
N LEU A 551 -5.18 -17.11 8.60
CA LEU A 551 -4.33 -16.04 9.13
C LEU A 551 -3.59 -16.58 10.37
N PRO A 552 -2.27 -16.43 10.47
CA PRO A 552 -1.54 -16.90 11.65
C PRO A 552 -1.90 -16.13 12.91
N ALA A 553 -1.77 -16.80 14.05
CA ALA A 553 -1.75 -16.13 15.34
C ALA A 553 -0.58 -15.12 15.35
N PRO A 554 -0.83 -13.81 15.52
CA PRO A 554 0.19 -12.79 15.34
C PRO A 554 1.23 -12.85 16.47
N TYR A 555 2.48 -13.17 16.16
CA TYR A 555 3.59 -12.86 17.06
C TYR A 555 3.85 -11.35 17.02
N ARG A 556 3.58 -10.64 18.13
CA ARG A 556 3.77 -9.18 18.22
C ARG A 556 5.14 -8.87 18.82
N CYS A 557 6.00 -8.19 18.04
CA CYS A 557 7.32 -7.79 18.49
C CYS A 557 7.35 -6.42 19.20
N ALA A 558 6.28 -5.63 19.09
CA ALA A 558 6.08 -4.38 19.82
C ALA A 558 5.25 -4.59 21.09
N ILE A 559 5.45 -3.74 22.10
CA ILE A 559 4.66 -3.67 23.35
C ILE A 559 3.66 -2.55 23.26
#